data_AF-A0A367ADD2-F1
#
_entry.id   AF-A0A367ADD2-F1
#
_cell.length_a   1.000
_cell.length_b   1.000
_cell.length_c   1.000
_cell.angle_alpha   90.00
_cell.angle_beta   90.00
_cell.angle_gamma   90.00
#
_symmetry.space_group_name_H-M   'P 1'
#
loop_
_entity.id
_entity.type
_entity.pdbx_description
1 polymer ?
#
loop_
_entity_poly.entity_id
_entity_poly.type
_entity_poly.pdbx_seq_one_letter_code
_entity_poly.pdbx_strand_id
1 'polypeptide(L)'
;MVAGEDHDLGAEVALPADDDRGHCLDGHPVVHVGTAADAEVGVHAGEPEAAAGRGLQPGTGPAHQALPPPLRRVRAAGQLGQGDRAQLLQVHVDHGGRRGAPRGSLVRRRTASGPRRPAGCDGDHRGCGSLAVVRTRRPAVLALALLAAVGLAGCRTSPNVAAYVGDETVTVDELDRAVQAHREDPDVTAGEGSDYRRTILTELVRSEVFSSAAEHFGVPRDPGGLEDLLTRLLGGTPPEEYFAQAGAQGYSREDALERVRQVAVLQAIAVAEGEAEEPTENSLRATYQQRLAEQPAQLDLGYVNVPDQETADAVVAALQADPASYAAVAQPYLDQATLPQPKTVAVEELTSELPPDLAARVATTPPGTVFATPVEQLPGVLVVVVAPATVPPFEEVRAQLEAAATNAAADAGAALLAEYEATLDIDVNPRYGSFDEGGVVRSEGGVVQLLGTED
;
A
#
# COMPACT_ATOMS: atom_id res chain seq x y z
N MET A 1 -24.19 -25.81 43.60
CA MET A 1 -24.86 -26.25 44.85
C MET A 1 -26.03 -27.14 44.47
N VAL A 2 -26.26 -28.29 45.08
CA VAL A 2 -26.13 -28.52 46.54
C VAL A 2 -24.90 -29.35 46.93
N ALA A 3 -23.98 -28.63 47.56
CA ALA A 3 -22.89 -28.94 48.48
C ALA A 3 -22.16 -27.57 48.54
N GLY A 4 -22.09 -26.82 49.63
CA GLY A 4 -21.93 -27.22 51.02
C GLY A 4 -20.47 -27.00 51.37
N GLU A 5 -20.07 -25.75 51.66
CA GLU A 5 -18.94 -25.42 52.54
C GLU A 5 -18.90 -23.90 52.78
N ASP A 6 -19.09 -23.54 54.05
CA ASP A 6 -18.72 -22.28 54.67
C ASP A 6 -17.21 -22.05 54.52
N HIS A 7 -16.77 -20.81 54.30
CA HIS A 7 -15.66 -20.21 55.07
C HIS A 7 -15.74 -18.68 55.03
N ASP A 8 -15.68 -18.16 56.24
CA ASP A 8 -15.66 -16.78 56.69
C ASP A 8 -14.20 -16.27 56.74
N LEU A 9 -14.02 -14.97 57.01
CA LEU A 9 -12.75 -14.23 57.25
C LEU A 9 -12.02 -13.79 55.95
N GLY A 10 -11.79 -12.52 55.62
CA GLY A 10 -11.53 -11.34 56.44
C GLY A 10 -10.04 -11.00 56.37
N ALA A 11 -9.64 -10.00 55.59
CA ALA A 11 -8.39 -9.23 55.78
C ALA A 11 -8.30 -8.01 54.84
N GLU A 12 -8.72 -6.90 55.40
CA GLU A 12 -8.25 -5.55 55.14
C GLU A 12 -6.72 -5.49 55.30
N VAL A 13 -5.97 -5.05 54.27
CA VAL A 13 -4.61 -4.51 54.46
C VAL A 13 -4.46 -3.27 53.59
N ALA A 14 -4.24 -2.18 54.30
CA ALA A 14 -3.97 -0.86 53.80
C ALA A 14 -2.45 -0.61 53.71
N LEU A 15 -2.07 0.23 52.73
CA LEU A 15 -0.91 1.16 52.70
C LEU A 15 0.51 0.55 52.50
N PRO A 16 1.52 1.35 52.07
CA PRO A 16 1.53 2.82 51.91
C PRO A 16 2.06 3.38 50.58
N ALA A 17 1.72 4.66 50.37
CA ALA A 17 2.49 5.60 49.58
C ALA A 17 3.81 5.93 50.31
N ASP A 18 4.89 6.07 49.56
CA ASP A 18 6.04 6.85 50.01
C ASP A 18 6.57 7.73 48.87
N ASP A 19 6.80 8.96 49.27
CA ASP A 19 7.15 10.16 48.53
C ASP A 19 8.43 10.66 49.19
N ASP A 20 9.56 10.75 48.49
CA ASP A 20 10.47 11.90 48.65
C ASP A 20 11.69 11.87 47.71
N ARG A 21 11.77 12.96 46.93
CA ARG A 21 12.92 13.88 46.75
C ARG A 21 14.33 13.34 46.44
N GLY A 22 14.73 13.59 45.18
CA GLY A 22 15.59 14.73 44.81
C GLY A 22 17.08 14.71 45.18
N HIS A 23 17.94 14.78 44.16
CA HIS A 23 19.14 15.65 44.15
C HIS A 23 19.70 15.84 42.73
N CYS A 24 19.93 17.10 42.36
CA CYS A 24 20.71 17.56 41.22
C CYS A 24 22.21 17.22 41.40
N LEU A 25 22.96 17.09 40.30
CA LEU A 25 24.23 17.81 40.06
C LEU A 25 24.77 17.57 38.64
N ASP A 26 25.40 18.63 38.13
CA ASP A 26 26.06 18.93 36.86
C ASP A 26 27.03 17.91 36.24
N GLY A 27 27.24 18.04 34.91
CA GLY A 27 28.58 17.83 34.32
C GLY A 27 28.64 17.28 32.89
N HIS A 28 28.67 18.15 31.89
CA HIS A 28 29.33 17.89 30.59
C HIS A 28 30.85 17.66 30.80
N PRO A 29 31.55 16.85 29.97
CA PRO A 29 32.19 17.45 28.79
C PRO A 29 32.42 16.53 27.55
N VAL A 30 32.40 17.21 26.38
CA VAL A 30 33.44 17.22 25.32
C VAL A 30 33.75 15.95 24.49
N VAL A 31 33.54 16.18 23.18
CA VAL A 31 34.09 15.57 21.96
C VAL A 31 35.59 15.25 22.02
N HIS A 32 35.98 14.06 21.57
CA HIS A 32 37.25 13.87 20.86
C HIS A 32 37.09 12.88 19.70
N VAL A 33 37.24 13.40 18.50
CA VAL A 33 37.47 12.68 17.24
C VAL A 33 38.93 12.21 17.23
N GLY A 34 39.16 10.93 16.96
CA GLY A 34 40.48 10.33 16.81
C GLY A 34 40.67 9.73 15.42
N THR A 35 41.56 10.34 14.64
CA THR A 35 42.11 9.89 13.36
C THR A 35 43.36 9.03 13.56
N ALA A 36 43.51 7.95 12.78
CA ALA A 36 44.78 7.33 12.32
C ALA A 36 44.38 6.19 11.34
N ALA A 37 44.72 6.15 10.04
CA ALA A 37 46.00 6.27 9.35
C ALA A 37 46.99 5.11 9.63
N ASP A 38 47.29 4.40 8.53
CA ASP A 38 48.46 3.57 8.20
C ASP A 38 48.70 2.23 8.89
N ALA A 39 48.68 1.16 8.07
CA ALA A 39 49.83 0.24 7.94
C ALA A 39 49.68 -0.64 6.68
N GLU A 40 50.47 -0.32 5.66
CA GLU A 40 50.86 -1.21 4.58
C GLU A 40 51.68 -2.40 5.11
N VAL A 41 51.44 -3.61 4.59
CA VAL A 41 52.48 -4.64 4.45
C VAL A 41 52.22 -5.40 3.15
N GLY A 42 53.05 -5.16 2.14
CA GLY A 42 53.17 -6.00 0.95
C GLY A 42 54.20 -7.11 1.16
N VAL A 43 53.97 -8.28 0.56
CA VAL A 43 55.03 -9.26 0.25
C VAL A 43 54.79 -9.89 -1.12
N HIS A 44 55.78 -9.60 -1.98
CA HIS A 44 56.29 -10.23 -3.19
C HIS A 44 55.85 -11.63 -3.66
N ALA A 45 55.61 -11.65 -4.99
CA ALA A 45 56.31 -12.39 -6.05
C ALA A 45 55.98 -13.87 -6.34
N GLY A 46 55.77 -14.14 -7.64
CA GLY A 46 56.00 -15.45 -8.24
C GLY A 46 55.28 -15.67 -9.57
N GLU A 47 55.78 -15.09 -10.67
CA GLU A 47 55.64 -15.71 -12.02
C GLU A 47 56.70 -16.82 -12.17
N PRO A 48 56.44 -17.83 -13.03
CA PRO A 48 57.08 -17.76 -14.35
C PRO A 48 56.25 -18.27 -15.54
N GLU A 49 56.50 -17.61 -16.68
CA GLU A 49 56.60 -18.09 -18.07
C GLU A 49 56.45 -19.61 -18.34
N ALA A 50 55.66 -19.99 -19.35
CA ALA A 50 56.17 -20.21 -20.72
C ALA A 50 55.21 -21.00 -21.64
N ALA A 51 55.34 -20.71 -22.94
CA ALA A 51 55.21 -21.61 -24.09
C ALA A 51 53.87 -21.71 -24.86
N ALA A 52 53.81 -20.88 -25.91
CA ALA A 52 53.79 -21.27 -27.32
C ALA A 52 52.58 -22.00 -27.96
N GLY A 53 52.06 -21.38 -29.03
CA GLY A 53 51.88 -22.08 -30.32
C GLY A 53 50.60 -21.80 -31.12
N ARG A 54 50.77 -21.05 -32.24
CA ARG A 54 50.16 -21.20 -33.60
C ARG A 54 48.75 -21.84 -33.70
N GLY A 55 47.73 -21.24 -34.30
CA GLY A 55 47.68 -20.59 -35.62
C GLY A 55 46.86 -21.45 -36.61
N LEU A 56 46.02 -20.77 -37.42
CA LEU A 56 45.32 -21.21 -38.66
C LEU A 56 43.87 -21.77 -38.58
N GLN A 57 42.94 -20.93 -39.08
CA GLN A 57 41.74 -21.28 -39.87
C GLN A 57 42.15 -21.93 -41.23
N PRO A 58 41.27 -22.36 -42.17
CA PRO A 58 39.81 -22.18 -42.31
C PRO A 58 39.01 -23.42 -42.80
N GLY A 59 37.68 -23.31 -42.87
CA GLY A 59 36.79 -24.32 -43.45
C GLY A 59 35.48 -23.74 -43.98
N THR A 60 35.26 -23.91 -45.27
CA THR A 60 34.22 -23.40 -46.17
C THR A 60 32.83 -24.05 -46.05
N GLY A 61 31.78 -23.27 -46.32
CA GLY A 61 30.72 -23.66 -47.28
C GLY A 61 29.36 -24.15 -46.73
N PRO A 62 28.27 -24.03 -47.52
CA PRO A 62 27.01 -23.47 -47.05
C PRO A 62 25.82 -24.45 -47.03
N ALA A 63 24.77 -24.14 -46.26
CA ALA A 63 23.46 -24.76 -46.41
C ALA A 63 22.33 -23.77 -46.15
N HIS A 64 21.55 -23.49 -47.20
CA HIS A 64 20.21 -22.92 -47.14
C HIS A 64 19.28 -23.86 -46.38
N GLN A 65 18.60 -23.40 -45.32
CA GLN A 65 17.30 -23.95 -44.92
C GLN A 65 16.36 -22.83 -44.46
N ALA A 66 15.11 -22.98 -44.91
CA ALA A 66 14.02 -22.04 -44.79
C ALA A 66 13.47 -21.96 -43.35
N LEU A 67 13.10 -20.75 -42.96
CA LEU A 67 12.34 -20.45 -41.75
C LEU A 67 10.86 -20.82 -41.93
N PRO A 68 10.22 -21.55 -40.98
CA PRO A 68 8.79 -21.44 -40.74
C PRO A 68 8.48 -20.27 -39.76
N PRO A 69 7.28 -19.66 -39.84
CA PRO A 69 6.90 -18.55 -38.95
C PRO A 69 6.63 -19.02 -37.51
N PRO A 70 6.83 -18.17 -36.49
CA PRO A 70 6.60 -18.54 -35.10
C PRO A 70 5.11 -18.63 -34.77
N LEU A 71 4.78 -19.68 -34.03
CA LEU A 71 3.51 -19.90 -33.34
C LEU A 71 3.29 -18.83 -32.26
N ARG A 72 2.05 -18.33 -32.20
CA ARG A 72 1.48 -17.60 -31.06
C ARG A 72 1.74 -18.39 -29.77
N ARG A 73 2.51 -17.80 -28.84
CA ARG A 73 2.53 -18.22 -27.44
C ARG A 73 1.58 -17.36 -26.63
N VAL A 74 0.57 -18.03 -26.11
CA VAL A 74 -0.15 -17.67 -24.89
C VAL A 74 0.84 -17.79 -23.72
N ARG A 75 0.99 -16.72 -22.92
CA ARG A 75 1.49 -16.76 -21.53
C ARG A 75 0.31 -16.25 -20.70
N ALA A 76 -0.41 -17.08 -19.95
CA ALA A 76 0.01 -17.82 -18.75
C ALA A 76 0.54 -16.85 -17.68
N ALA A 77 -0.36 -16.50 -16.76
CA ALA A 77 -0.09 -15.81 -15.52
C ALA A 77 0.89 -16.64 -14.68
N GLY A 78 2.02 -16.03 -14.31
CA GLY A 78 3.01 -16.61 -13.43
C GLY A 78 3.14 -15.74 -12.18
N GLN A 79 2.92 -16.39 -11.04
CA GLN A 79 3.36 -16.06 -9.68
C GLN A 79 4.27 -14.84 -9.55
N LEU A 80 3.76 -13.80 -8.87
CA LEU A 80 4.58 -12.72 -8.36
C LEU A 80 5.19 -13.14 -7.03
N GLY A 81 6.52 -13.20 -7.03
CA GLY A 81 7.36 -13.40 -5.87
C GLY A 81 7.34 -12.21 -4.93
N GLN A 82 7.44 -12.54 -3.65
CA GLN A 82 7.50 -11.67 -2.50
C GLN A 82 8.89 -11.00 -2.46
N GLY A 83 8.99 -9.78 -3.01
CA GLY A 83 10.25 -9.04 -3.04
C GLY A 83 10.25 -7.81 -3.93
N ASP A 84 9.29 -6.90 -3.76
CA ASP A 84 9.41 -5.49 -4.19
C ASP A 84 8.27 -4.68 -3.54
N ARG A 85 8.52 -4.13 -2.34
CA ARG A 85 7.50 -3.39 -1.55
C ARG A 85 7.76 -1.89 -1.44
N ALA A 86 8.81 -1.36 -2.07
CA ALA A 86 9.10 0.08 -2.07
C ALA A 86 8.42 0.88 -3.21
N GLN A 87 7.61 0.22 -4.06
CA GLN A 87 6.79 0.89 -5.10
C GLN A 87 5.37 1.24 -4.64
N LEU A 88 5.04 1.01 -3.36
CA LEU A 88 3.68 1.08 -2.80
C LEU A 88 3.06 2.49 -2.68
N LEU A 89 3.72 3.53 -3.19
CA LEU A 89 3.16 4.89 -3.21
C LEU A 89 3.15 5.54 -4.60
N GLN A 90 3.38 4.75 -5.66
CA GLN A 90 2.90 5.11 -6.98
C GLN A 90 1.55 4.43 -7.18
N VAL A 91 0.47 5.12 -6.83
CA VAL A 91 -0.87 4.76 -7.31
C VAL A 91 -0.83 4.90 -8.83
N HIS A 92 -0.46 3.83 -9.51
CA HIS A 92 -0.58 3.72 -10.97
C HIS A 92 -2.05 3.48 -11.26
N VAL A 93 -2.76 4.57 -11.56
CA VAL A 93 -4.13 4.50 -12.07
C VAL A 93 -4.05 3.99 -13.51
N ASP A 94 -4.23 2.68 -13.68
CA ASP A 94 -4.24 2.04 -14.99
C ASP A 94 -5.56 2.39 -15.71
N HIS A 95 -5.54 3.40 -16.57
CA HIS A 95 -6.68 3.83 -17.38
C HIS A 95 -6.89 2.93 -18.62
N GLY A 96 -7.23 1.68 -18.37
CA GLY A 96 -7.54 0.68 -19.39
C GLY A 96 -9.04 0.52 -19.68
N GLY A 97 -9.54 1.12 -20.76
CA GLY A 97 -10.53 0.45 -21.63
C GLY A 97 -12.01 0.86 -21.53
N ARG A 98 -12.40 1.83 -22.35
CA ARG A 98 -13.79 2.07 -22.77
C ARG A 98 -14.42 0.83 -23.41
N ARG A 99 -15.48 0.27 -22.80
CA ARG A 99 -16.50 -0.54 -23.51
C ARG A 99 -17.92 -0.36 -22.92
N GLY A 100 -18.77 0.31 -23.70
CA GLY A 100 -20.17 -0.06 -23.99
C GLY A 100 -21.17 -0.22 -22.83
N ALA A 101 -21.91 0.86 -22.54
CA ALA A 101 -23.15 0.80 -21.78
C ALA A 101 -24.32 0.24 -22.62
N PRO A 102 -25.18 -0.65 -22.08
CA PRO A 102 -26.54 -0.80 -22.54
C PRO A 102 -27.53 -0.01 -21.68
N ARG A 103 -28.47 0.63 -22.37
CA ARG A 103 -29.64 1.34 -21.84
C ARG A 103 -30.54 0.38 -21.07
N GLY A 104 -30.93 0.76 -19.85
CA GLY A 104 -31.89 0.02 -19.03
C GLY A 104 -32.76 0.92 -18.16
N SER A 105 -33.96 1.23 -18.67
CA SER A 105 -35.24 1.46 -17.96
C SER A 105 -35.30 2.24 -16.64
N LEU A 106 -35.91 3.42 -16.77
CA LEU A 106 -36.59 4.21 -15.73
C LEU A 106 -37.58 3.38 -14.89
N VAL A 107 -37.39 3.35 -13.57
CA VAL A 107 -38.47 3.05 -12.62
C VAL A 107 -38.69 4.25 -11.69
N ARG A 108 -39.78 4.96 -11.96
CA ARG A 108 -40.43 5.92 -11.07
C ARG A 108 -40.80 5.27 -9.74
N ARG A 109 -40.44 5.89 -8.60
CA ARG A 109 -41.32 5.94 -7.42
C ARG A 109 -41.35 7.35 -6.82
N ARG A 110 -42.54 7.93 -6.86
CA ARG A 110 -43.00 9.06 -6.04
C ARG A 110 -43.60 8.51 -4.75
N THR A 111 -43.29 9.14 -3.62
CA THR A 111 -44.19 9.52 -2.49
C THR A 111 -43.33 10.35 -1.52
N ALA A 112 -43.45 11.67 -1.42
CA ALA A 112 -44.51 12.48 -0.79
C ALA A 112 -44.63 12.30 0.74
N SER A 113 -44.84 13.43 1.43
CA SER A 113 -45.17 13.67 2.86
C SER A 113 -44.01 13.62 3.86
N GLY A 114 -43.73 14.60 4.71
CA GLY A 114 -44.36 15.89 5.06
C GLY A 114 -43.62 16.47 6.30
N PRO A 115 -43.78 17.76 6.64
CA PRO A 115 -42.96 18.43 7.65
C PRO A 115 -43.54 18.27 9.07
N ARG A 116 -42.65 18.17 10.07
CA ARG A 116 -43.01 18.32 11.50
C ARG A 116 -42.02 19.24 12.23
N ARG A 117 -42.45 20.49 12.42
CA ARG A 117 -42.29 21.30 13.64
C ARG A 117 -43.71 21.40 14.24
N PRO A 118 -43.96 21.68 15.55
CA PRO A 118 -43.30 22.74 16.33
C PRO A 118 -43.24 22.53 17.88
N ALA A 119 -42.90 23.64 18.55
CA ALA A 119 -43.04 23.97 19.98
C ALA A 119 -41.91 23.46 20.91
N GLY A 120 -41.32 24.26 21.79
CA GLY A 120 -41.58 25.66 22.17
C GLY A 120 -41.01 25.92 23.58
N CYS A 121 -40.68 27.19 23.85
CA CYS A 121 -40.59 27.83 25.18
C CYS A 121 -39.45 27.37 26.10
N ASP A 122 -38.82 28.15 26.96
CA ASP A 122 -38.76 29.57 27.36
C ASP A 122 -37.52 29.58 28.29
N GLY A 123 -36.52 30.43 28.13
CA GLY A 123 -36.49 31.79 28.66
C GLY A 123 -35.22 31.92 29.53
N ASP A 124 -34.45 33.00 29.38
CA ASP A 124 -34.47 34.11 30.33
C ASP A 124 -33.47 35.21 29.92
N HIS A 125 -33.84 36.44 30.24
CA HIS A 125 -33.20 37.69 29.84
C HIS A 125 -32.00 38.05 30.73
N ARG A 126 -31.04 38.83 30.19
CA ARG A 126 -30.59 40.15 30.74
C ARG A 126 -29.34 40.70 30.04
N GLY A 127 -29.34 42.02 29.85
CA GLY A 127 -28.15 42.86 29.69
C GLY A 127 -27.95 43.43 28.28
N CYS A 128 -28.58 44.56 27.94
CA CYS A 128 -28.06 45.94 28.07
C CYS A 128 -26.87 46.25 27.14
N GLY A 129 -27.09 47.17 26.18
CA GLY A 129 -26.01 47.77 25.39
C GLY A 129 -26.44 48.42 24.09
N SER A 130 -27.31 49.42 24.15
CA SER A 130 -27.65 50.31 23.04
C SER A 130 -26.43 51.13 22.58
N LEU A 131 -26.10 51.17 21.29
CA LEU A 131 -25.60 52.39 20.62
C LEU A 131 -25.87 52.38 19.10
N ALA A 132 -26.58 53.43 18.69
CA ALA A 132 -26.45 54.19 17.44
C ALA A 132 -26.71 53.50 16.08
N VAL A 133 -27.98 53.61 15.66
CA VAL A 133 -28.42 53.61 14.26
C VAL A 133 -27.98 54.92 13.59
N VAL A 134 -27.12 54.86 12.57
CA VAL A 134 -26.99 55.93 11.58
C VAL A 134 -27.73 55.50 10.31
N ARG A 135 -28.95 56.03 10.19
CA ARG A 135 -29.73 56.06 8.95
C ARG A 135 -29.19 57.17 8.07
N THR A 136 -28.50 56.81 7.00
CA THR A 136 -28.36 57.68 5.81
C THR A 136 -29.25 57.11 4.71
N ARG A 137 -30.32 57.86 4.42
CA ARG A 137 -31.17 57.66 3.25
C ARG A 137 -30.76 58.67 2.17
N ARG A 138 -30.85 58.18 0.92
CA ARG A 138 -31.07 58.87 -0.38
C ARG A 138 -29.82 59.12 -1.24
N PRO A 139 -29.95 59.19 -2.58
CA PRO A 139 -31.02 58.68 -3.47
C PRO A 139 -30.50 57.80 -4.63
N ALA A 140 -31.40 56.97 -5.14
CA ALA A 140 -31.29 56.29 -6.42
C ALA A 140 -31.22 57.30 -7.58
N VAL A 141 -30.18 57.21 -8.40
CA VAL A 141 -30.09 57.84 -9.72
C VAL A 141 -29.22 56.95 -10.64
N LEU A 142 -29.77 56.63 -11.82
CA LEU A 142 -29.14 56.08 -13.04
C LEU A 142 -28.60 54.64 -12.95
N ALA A 143 -29.28 53.61 -13.47
CA ALA A 143 -29.60 53.32 -14.88
C ALA A 143 -28.36 53.21 -15.79
N LEU A 144 -28.24 52.04 -16.46
CA LEU A 144 -27.29 51.67 -17.52
C LEU A 144 -25.83 51.39 -17.11
N ALA A 145 -25.59 50.20 -16.55
CA ALA A 145 -24.31 49.47 -16.71
C ALA A 145 -24.52 47.93 -16.70
N LEU A 146 -25.68 47.48 -17.20
CA LEU A 146 -26.01 46.07 -17.41
C LEU A 146 -25.79 45.79 -18.90
N LEU A 147 -24.56 45.40 -19.29
CA LEU A 147 -24.16 44.70 -20.53
C LEU A 147 -22.65 44.89 -20.84
N ALA A 148 -21.76 44.63 -19.87
CA ALA A 148 -20.31 44.58 -20.13
C ALA A 148 -19.56 43.57 -19.24
N ALA A 149 -20.23 42.51 -18.76
CA ALA A 149 -19.63 41.52 -17.84
C ALA A 149 -19.73 40.06 -18.34
N VAL A 150 -19.94 39.83 -19.65
CA VAL A 150 -20.01 38.47 -20.24
C VAL A 150 -18.86 38.24 -21.25
N GLY A 151 -17.85 39.11 -21.27
CA GLY A 151 -16.76 39.06 -22.25
C GLY A 151 -15.35 38.87 -21.67
N LEU A 152 -15.20 38.42 -20.42
CA LEU A 152 -13.88 38.26 -19.75
C LEU A 152 -13.58 36.83 -19.29
N ALA A 153 -14.35 35.83 -19.73
CA ALA A 153 -14.05 34.42 -19.46
C ALA A 153 -12.83 33.87 -20.25
N GLY A 154 -12.04 34.73 -20.90
CA GLY A 154 -11.04 34.33 -21.92
C GLY A 154 -9.57 34.58 -21.59
N CYS A 155 -9.22 35.18 -20.45
CA CYS A 155 -7.83 35.40 -20.07
C CYS A 155 -7.63 35.20 -18.56
N ARG A 156 -7.77 33.97 -18.06
CA ARG A 156 -7.43 33.63 -16.66
C ARG A 156 -5.91 33.70 -16.42
N THR A 157 -5.08 34.06 -17.40
CA THR A 157 -3.62 34.16 -17.24
C THR A 157 -3.21 35.44 -16.51
N SER A 158 -3.24 35.42 -15.18
CA SER A 158 -2.53 36.39 -14.35
C SER A 158 -1.02 36.09 -14.37
N PRO A 159 -0.13 37.08 -14.53
CA PRO A 159 1.32 36.84 -14.56
C PRO A 159 1.87 36.28 -13.24
N ASN A 160 1.14 36.48 -12.13
CA ASN A 160 1.55 36.07 -10.79
C ASN A 160 0.94 34.73 -10.35
N VAL A 161 0.16 34.07 -11.23
CA VAL A 161 -0.42 32.75 -10.96
C VAL A 161 0.32 31.68 -11.77
N ALA A 162 0.67 30.60 -11.10
CA ALA A 162 1.31 29.42 -11.68
C ALA A 162 0.27 28.37 -12.11
N ALA A 163 -0.78 28.17 -11.33
CA ALA A 163 -1.90 27.30 -11.67
C ALA A 163 -3.21 27.73 -10.97
N TYR A 164 -4.34 27.36 -11.56
CA TYR A 164 -5.68 27.43 -10.99
C TYR A 164 -6.19 26.01 -10.76
N VAL A 165 -6.82 25.77 -9.63
CA VAL A 165 -7.45 24.50 -9.26
C VAL A 165 -8.86 24.81 -8.75
N GLY A 166 -9.83 24.77 -9.66
CA GLY A 166 -11.19 25.25 -9.41
C GLY A 166 -11.21 26.76 -9.12
N ASP A 167 -11.48 27.11 -7.86
CA ASP A 167 -11.47 28.48 -7.34
C ASP A 167 -10.16 28.86 -6.64
N GLU A 168 -9.31 27.87 -6.32
CA GLU A 168 -8.03 28.08 -5.65
C GLU A 168 -6.90 28.33 -6.66
N THR A 169 -5.81 28.94 -6.17
CA THR A 169 -4.68 29.33 -7.02
C THR A 169 -3.34 28.99 -6.39
N VAL A 170 -2.43 28.41 -7.18
CA VAL A 170 -1.01 28.32 -6.85
C VAL A 170 -0.30 29.53 -7.46
N THR A 171 0.27 30.39 -6.62
CA THR A 171 0.98 31.59 -7.06
C THR A 171 2.43 31.30 -7.47
N VAL A 172 3.04 32.24 -8.20
CA VAL A 172 4.47 32.18 -8.53
C VAL A 172 5.33 32.22 -7.28
N ASP A 173 4.96 33.08 -6.33
CA ASP A 173 5.72 33.28 -5.09
C ASP A 173 5.70 32.01 -4.21
N GLU A 174 4.58 31.29 -4.17
CA GLU A 174 4.49 29.98 -3.51
C GLU A 174 5.38 28.94 -4.20
N LEU A 175 5.34 28.87 -5.53
CA LEU A 175 6.20 27.97 -6.29
C LEU A 175 7.70 28.30 -6.09
N ASP A 176 8.08 29.58 -6.11
CA ASP A 176 9.45 30.03 -5.86
C ASP A 176 9.91 29.68 -4.44
N ARG A 177 9.05 29.90 -3.45
CA ARG A 177 9.33 29.57 -2.05
C ARG A 177 9.51 28.07 -1.86
N ALA A 178 8.65 27.25 -2.46
CA ALA A 178 8.75 25.80 -2.38
C ALA A 178 10.04 25.27 -3.02
N VAL A 179 10.39 25.78 -4.21
CA VAL A 179 11.67 25.43 -4.88
C VAL A 179 12.87 25.87 -4.04
N GLN A 180 12.83 27.06 -3.44
CA GLN A 180 13.93 27.54 -2.61
C GLN A 180 14.08 26.72 -1.33
N ALA A 181 12.98 26.40 -0.65
CA ALA A 181 13.00 25.58 0.56
C ALA A 181 13.68 24.23 0.31
N HIS A 182 13.35 23.57 -0.81
CA HIS A 182 13.99 22.30 -1.18
C HIS A 182 15.50 22.43 -1.48
N ARG A 183 15.95 23.57 -2.01
CA ARG A 183 17.39 23.81 -2.27
C ARG A 183 18.17 24.12 -1.01
N GLU A 184 17.50 24.66 0.00
CA GLU A 184 18.09 25.00 1.29
C GLU A 184 18.08 23.81 2.26
N ASP A 185 17.26 22.79 2.00
CA ASP A 185 17.18 21.56 2.78
C ASP A 185 18.43 20.67 2.54
N PRO A 186 19.28 20.46 3.55
CA PRO A 186 20.49 19.64 3.41
C PRO A 186 20.21 18.16 3.18
N ASP A 187 19.00 17.67 3.50
CA ASP A 187 18.61 16.28 3.37
C ASP A 187 17.99 15.98 1.99
N VAL A 188 17.80 17.02 1.16
CA VAL A 188 17.18 16.92 -0.17
C VAL A 188 18.23 17.10 -1.27
N THR A 189 18.32 16.13 -2.18
CA THR A 189 19.08 16.31 -3.42
C THR A 189 18.22 17.03 -4.46
N ALA A 190 18.18 18.36 -4.37
CA ALA A 190 17.35 19.18 -5.26
C ALA A 190 17.79 19.07 -6.74
N GLY A 191 16.80 19.02 -7.64
CA GLY A 191 17.03 19.08 -9.08
C GLY A 191 17.33 20.49 -9.59
N GLU A 192 17.71 20.59 -10.86
CA GLU A 192 18.08 21.84 -11.51
C GLU A 192 17.09 22.32 -12.57
N GLY A 193 17.08 23.64 -12.81
CA GLY A 193 16.39 24.26 -13.93
C GLY A 193 14.85 24.18 -13.91
N SER A 194 14.27 24.31 -15.11
CA SER A 194 12.80 24.41 -15.28
C SER A 194 12.06 23.11 -15.02
N ASP A 195 12.72 21.97 -15.22
CA ASP A 195 12.07 20.66 -15.06
C ASP A 195 11.82 20.38 -13.58
N TYR A 196 12.79 20.66 -12.71
CA TYR A 196 12.60 20.57 -11.26
C TYR A 196 11.48 21.50 -10.78
N ARG A 197 11.40 22.72 -11.30
CA ARG A 197 10.30 23.65 -10.98
C ARG A 197 8.92 23.10 -11.39
N ARG A 198 8.81 22.37 -12.51
CA ARG A 198 7.55 21.71 -12.91
C ARG A 198 7.19 20.58 -11.98
N THR A 199 8.17 19.82 -11.48
CA THR A 199 7.95 18.80 -10.46
C THR A 199 7.35 19.42 -9.20
N ILE A 200 7.96 20.49 -8.68
CA ILE A 200 7.43 21.19 -7.49
C ILE A 200 6.04 21.78 -7.76
N LEU A 201 5.81 22.38 -8.93
CA LEU A 201 4.48 22.87 -9.29
C LEU A 201 3.44 21.72 -9.37
N THR A 202 3.84 20.54 -9.83
CA THR A 202 2.97 19.36 -9.87
C THR A 202 2.53 18.96 -8.46
N GLU A 203 3.45 18.92 -7.50
CA GLU A 203 3.13 18.58 -6.10
C GLU A 203 2.21 19.63 -5.47
N LEU A 204 2.45 20.92 -5.72
CA LEU A 204 1.57 21.99 -5.23
C LEU A 204 0.15 21.90 -5.83
N VAL A 205 0.04 21.69 -7.15
CA VAL A 205 -1.26 21.52 -7.80
C VAL A 205 -1.98 20.28 -7.26
N ARG A 206 -1.29 19.16 -7.09
CA ARG A 206 -1.87 17.96 -6.47
C ARG A 206 -2.36 18.23 -5.05
N SER A 207 -1.57 18.91 -4.23
CA SER A 207 -1.98 19.25 -2.85
C SER A 207 -3.29 20.05 -2.82
N GLU A 208 -3.45 21.00 -3.75
CA GLU A 208 -4.69 21.77 -3.91
C GLU A 208 -5.86 20.90 -4.41
N VAL A 209 -5.62 19.99 -5.36
CA VAL A 209 -6.66 19.06 -5.84
C VAL A 209 -7.19 18.20 -4.68
N PHE A 210 -6.30 17.67 -3.84
CA PHE A 210 -6.69 16.90 -2.66
C PHE A 210 -7.40 17.74 -1.60
N SER A 211 -7.01 18.99 -1.42
CA SER A 211 -7.70 19.92 -0.51
C SER A 211 -9.12 20.23 -0.99
N SER A 212 -9.28 20.48 -2.29
CA SER A 212 -10.57 20.70 -2.94
C SER A 212 -11.46 19.45 -2.87
N ALA A 213 -10.88 18.26 -3.07
CA ALA A 213 -11.60 17.00 -2.93
C ALA A 213 -12.06 16.78 -1.49
N ALA A 214 -11.21 17.04 -0.50
CA ALA A 214 -11.57 16.89 0.91
C ALA A 214 -12.80 17.74 1.27
N GLU A 215 -12.86 18.99 0.79
CA GLU A 215 -14.05 19.83 0.95
C GLU A 215 -15.28 19.31 0.22
N HIS A 216 -15.11 18.86 -1.03
CA HIS A 216 -16.20 18.36 -1.83
C HIS A 216 -16.91 17.18 -1.16
N PHE A 217 -16.13 16.23 -0.64
CA PHE A 217 -16.62 15.03 0.05
C PHE A 217 -16.88 15.25 1.55
N GLY A 218 -16.66 16.47 2.07
CA GLY A 218 -16.93 16.81 3.47
C GLY A 218 -16.02 16.11 4.48
N VAL A 219 -14.79 15.76 4.08
CA VAL A 219 -13.78 15.14 4.95
C VAL A 219 -12.72 16.16 5.39
N PRO A 220 -12.00 15.92 6.50
CA PRO A 220 -10.92 16.82 6.92
C PRO A 220 -9.81 16.90 5.87
N ARG A 221 -9.34 18.13 5.56
CA ARG A 221 -8.17 18.34 4.69
C ARG A 221 -6.90 17.69 5.28
N ASP A 222 -6.79 17.64 6.60
CA ASP A 222 -5.77 16.89 7.32
C ASP A 222 -6.46 15.95 8.32
N PRO A 223 -6.61 14.66 7.98
CA PRO A 223 -7.19 13.67 8.88
C PRO A 223 -6.33 13.40 10.14
N GLY A 224 -5.08 13.87 10.19
CA GLY A 224 -4.13 13.63 11.26
C GLY A 224 -3.58 12.19 11.26
N GLY A 225 -2.72 11.88 12.25
CA GLY A 225 -2.16 10.53 12.41
C GLY A 225 -1.24 10.06 11.27
N LEU A 226 -0.60 11.01 10.57
CA LEU A 226 0.22 10.70 9.38
C LEU A 226 1.41 9.79 9.69
N GLU A 227 2.09 9.96 10.84
CA GLU A 227 3.23 9.10 11.21
C GLU A 227 2.79 7.66 11.55
N ASP A 228 1.63 7.50 12.19
CA ASP A 228 1.05 6.18 12.46
C ASP A 228 0.57 5.51 11.17
N LEU A 229 -0.01 6.27 10.25
CA LEU A 229 -0.38 5.78 8.92
C LEU A 229 0.86 5.36 8.12
N LEU A 230 1.91 6.19 8.11
CA LEU A 230 3.18 5.87 7.46
C LEU A 230 3.77 4.58 8.02
N THR A 231 3.82 4.44 9.36
CA THR A 231 4.31 3.21 10.01
C THR A 231 3.53 1.96 9.57
N ARG A 232 2.20 2.07 9.45
CA ARG A 232 1.35 0.98 8.94
C ARG A 232 1.65 0.65 7.48
N LEU A 233 1.80 1.66 6.62
CA LEU A 233 2.11 1.49 5.19
C LEU A 233 3.50 0.84 4.99
N LEU A 234 4.46 1.19 5.85
CA LEU A 234 5.82 0.66 5.80
C LEU A 234 5.95 -0.77 6.33
N GLY A 235 4.93 -1.32 7.01
CA GLY A 235 4.91 -2.73 7.41
C GLY A 235 6.07 -3.15 8.33
N GLY A 236 6.58 -2.23 9.15
CA GLY A 236 7.67 -2.45 10.09
C GLY A 236 9.02 -1.83 9.70
N THR A 237 9.16 -1.29 8.49
CA THR A 237 10.32 -0.45 8.14
C THR A 237 10.24 0.89 8.88
N PRO A 238 11.33 1.38 9.50
CA PRO A 238 11.31 2.65 10.22
C PRO A 238 11.07 3.85 9.27
N PRO A 239 10.26 4.84 9.66
CA PRO A 239 9.98 6.04 8.85
C PRO A 239 11.22 6.79 8.38
N GLU A 240 12.29 6.80 9.16
CA GLU A 240 13.54 7.50 8.86
C GLU A 240 14.20 6.96 7.58
N GLU A 241 14.12 5.65 7.33
CA GLU A 241 14.64 5.05 6.09
C GLU A 241 13.83 5.51 4.87
N TYR A 242 12.51 5.62 5.01
CA TYR A 242 11.64 6.15 3.97
C TYR A 242 11.95 7.62 3.66
N PHE A 243 12.13 8.45 4.69
CA PHE A 243 12.49 9.86 4.50
C PHE A 243 13.88 10.04 3.88
N ALA A 244 14.88 9.25 4.30
CA ALA A 244 16.20 9.28 3.68
C ALA A 244 16.15 8.88 2.19
N GLN A 245 15.35 7.86 1.86
CA GLN A 245 15.13 7.46 0.47
C GLN A 245 14.39 8.52 -0.34
N ALA A 246 13.43 9.22 0.25
CA ALA A 246 12.72 10.33 -0.38
C ALA A 246 13.66 11.53 -0.64
N GLY A 247 14.49 11.89 0.34
CA GLY A 247 15.51 12.95 0.23
C GLY A 247 16.51 12.71 -0.89
N ALA A 248 16.97 11.46 -1.05
CA ALA A 248 17.83 11.04 -2.16
C ALA A 248 17.16 11.19 -3.55
N GLN A 249 15.82 11.25 -3.60
CA GLN A 249 15.03 11.46 -4.80
C GLN A 249 14.58 12.92 -4.99
N GLY A 250 15.03 13.83 -4.11
CA GLY A 250 14.71 15.25 -4.20
C GLY A 250 13.41 15.67 -3.54
N TYR A 251 12.85 14.82 -2.66
CA TYR A 251 11.66 15.11 -1.85
C TYR A 251 12.04 15.34 -0.38
N SER A 252 11.53 16.41 0.21
CA SER A 252 11.69 16.68 1.64
C SER A 252 10.84 15.72 2.49
N ARG A 253 11.08 15.74 3.81
CA ARG A 253 10.21 15.05 4.77
C ARG A 253 8.76 15.55 4.70
N GLU A 254 8.57 16.84 4.43
CA GLU A 254 7.24 17.44 4.30
C GLU A 254 6.50 16.89 3.09
N ASP A 255 7.15 16.77 1.92
CA ASP A 255 6.52 16.19 0.73
C ASP A 255 6.19 14.71 0.92
N ALA A 256 7.07 14.00 1.62
CA ALA A 256 6.85 12.59 1.96
C ALA A 256 5.62 12.43 2.86
N LEU A 257 5.44 13.29 3.86
CA LEU A 257 4.25 13.31 4.72
C LEU A 257 3.01 13.82 3.98
N GLU A 258 3.16 14.75 3.05
CA GLU A 258 2.07 15.24 2.20
C GLU A 258 1.47 14.12 1.35
N ARG A 259 2.30 13.21 0.82
CA ARG A 259 1.81 12.01 0.13
C ARG A 259 1.07 11.06 1.07
N VAL A 260 1.50 10.94 2.33
CA VAL A 260 0.77 10.16 3.33
C VAL A 260 -0.56 10.83 3.68
N ARG A 261 -0.61 12.17 3.77
CA ARG A 261 -1.85 12.94 3.91
C ARG A 261 -2.80 12.67 2.76
N GLN A 262 -2.32 12.64 1.52
CA GLN A 262 -3.13 12.32 0.34
C GLN A 262 -3.77 10.92 0.49
N VAL A 263 -3.00 9.91 0.88
CA VAL A 263 -3.53 8.56 1.18
C VAL A 263 -4.60 8.60 2.29
N ALA A 264 -4.36 9.36 3.36
CA ALA A 264 -5.32 9.52 4.46
C ALA A 264 -6.63 10.16 3.98
N VAL A 265 -6.55 11.18 3.11
CA VAL A 265 -7.71 11.84 2.51
C VAL A 265 -8.50 10.87 1.63
N LEU A 266 -7.84 10.04 0.80
CA LEU A 266 -8.54 9.02 0.00
C LEU A 266 -9.31 8.04 0.88
N GLN A 267 -8.72 7.58 1.97
CA GLN A 267 -9.40 6.69 2.91
C GLN A 267 -10.60 7.36 3.55
N ALA A 268 -10.45 8.61 3.97
CA ALA A 268 -11.54 9.38 4.54
C ALA A 268 -12.69 9.56 3.52
N ILE A 269 -12.37 9.85 2.25
CA ILE A 269 -13.34 9.94 1.15
C ILE A 269 -14.10 8.62 0.99
N ALA A 270 -13.37 7.49 0.89
CA ALA A 270 -13.99 6.18 0.71
C ALA A 270 -14.92 5.80 1.87
N VAL A 271 -14.54 6.11 3.10
CA VAL A 271 -15.37 5.88 4.29
C VAL A 271 -16.60 6.82 4.31
N ALA A 272 -16.42 8.10 3.98
CA ALA A 272 -17.50 9.08 3.95
C ALA A 272 -18.58 8.74 2.92
N GLU A 273 -18.18 8.23 1.76
CA GLU A 273 -19.09 7.79 0.68
C GLU A 273 -19.60 6.35 0.87
N GLY A 274 -19.11 5.61 1.88
CA GLY A 274 -19.54 4.25 2.18
C GLY A 274 -18.99 3.16 1.26
N GLU A 275 -17.95 3.47 0.49
CA GLU A 275 -17.24 2.53 -0.39
C GLU A 275 -16.17 1.70 0.36
N ALA A 276 -15.82 2.12 1.58
CA ALA A 276 -14.96 1.36 2.48
C ALA A 276 -15.45 1.44 3.93
N GLU A 277 -15.19 0.38 4.70
CA GLU A 277 -15.37 0.38 6.16
C GLU A 277 -14.06 0.73 6.86
N GLU A 278 -14.15 1.40 8.01
CA GLU A 278 -12.98 1.60 8.85
C GLU A 278 -12.41 0.24 9.32
N PRO A 279 -11.08 0.08 9.33
CA PRO A 279 -10.43 -1.15 9.78
C PRO A 279 -10.53 -1.27 11.30
N THR A 280 -11.65 -1.80 11.78
CA THR A 280 -11.87 -2.17 13.18
C THR A 280 -11.41 -3.61 13.41
N GLU A 281 -11.14 -3.98 14.66
CA GLU A 281 -10.79 -5.37 14.99
C GLU A 281 -11.87 -6.37 14.50
N ASN A 282 -13.15 -6.00 14.57
CA ASN A 282 -14.24 -6.84 14.09
C ASN A 282 -14.23 -7.02 12.57
N SER A 283 -14.03 -5.95 11.80
CA SER A 283 -13.97 -6.03 10.32
C SER A 283 -12.72 -6.78 9.85
N LEU A 284 -11.59 -6.65 10.56
CA LEU A 284 -10.37 -7.41 10.30
C LEU A 284 -10.56 -8.90 10.59
N ARG A 285 -11.20 -9.26 11.72
CA ARG A 285 -11.50 -10.66 12.05
C ARG A 285 -12.48 -11.29 11.05
N ALA A 286 -13.50 -10.54 10.62
CA ALA A 286 -14.41 -10.99 9.57
C ALA A 286 -13.67 -11.23 8.25
N THR A 287 -12.82 -10.29 7.84
CA THR A 287 -11.97 -10.43 6.65
C THR A 287 -11.05 -11.65 6.74
N TYR A 288 -10.43 -11.88 7.89
CA TYR A 288 -9.60 -13.06 8.12
C TYR A 288 -10.40 -14.35 7.94
N GLN A 289 -11.57 -14.46 8.58
CA GLN A 289 -12.44 -15.63 8.45
C GLN A 289 -12.92 -15.84 7.02
N GLN A 290 -13.28 -14.77 6.31
CA GLN A 290 -13.65 -14.83 4.89
C GLN A 290 -12.51 -15.37 4.04
N ARG A 291 -11.27 -14.88 4.23
CA ARG A 291 -10.10 -15.41 3.51
C ARG A 291 -9.87 -16.89 3.79
N LEU A 292 -10.05 -17.35 5.02
CA LEU A 292 -9.95 -18.78 5.34
C LEU A 292 -11.03 -19.62 4.65
N ALA A 293 -12.23 -19.07 4.49
CA ALA A 293 -13.33 -19.74 3.79
C ALA A 293 -13.16 -19.74 2.27
N GLU A 294 -12.51 -18.71 1.71
CA GLU A 294 -12.22 -18.58 0.28
C GLU A 294 -10.95 -19.32 -0.14
N GLN A 295 -10.05 -19.61 0.79
CA GLN A 295 -8.87 -20.41 0.52
C GLN A 295 -9.27 -21.83 0.11
N PRO A 296 -8.62 -22.40 -0.93
CA PRO A 296 -8.82 -23.80 -1.27
C PRO A 296 -8.43 -24.64 -0.05
N ALA A 297 -9.15 -25.75 0.16
CA ALA A 297 -8.84 -26.66 1.25
C ALA A 297 -7.38 -27.11 1.12
N GLN A 298 -6.59 -26.84 2.14
CA GLN A 298 -5.18 -27.22 2.24
C GLN A 298 -5.00 -28.21 3.38
N LEU A 299 -4.03 -29.09 3.22
CA LEU A 299 -3.61 -30.03 4.25
C LEU A 299 -2.09 -30.12 4.26
N ASP A 300 -1.54 -30.47 5.40
CA ASP A 300 -0.12 -30.78 5.55
C ASP A 300 0.04 -32.29 5.31
N LEU A 301 0.63 -32.64 4.16
CA LEU A 301 0.86 -34.01 3.72
C LEU A 301 2.27 -34.46 4.08
N GLY A 302 2.38 -35.48 4.92
CA GLY A 302 3.63 -36.20 5.17
C GLY A 302 3.55 -37.62 4.60
N TYR A 303 4.69 -38.17 4.19
CA TYR A 303 4.77 -39.59 3.86
C TYR A 303 6.15 -40.16 4.22
N VAL A 304 6.13 -41.34 4.84
CA VAL A 304 7.31 -42.10 5.26
C VAL A 304 7.21 -43.50 4.67
N ASN A 305 8.14 -43.87 3.81
CA ASN A 305 8.20 -45.21 3.27
C ASN A 305 9.00 -46.12 4.20
N VAL A 306 8.44 -47.25 4.56
CA VAL A 306 9.04 -48.21 5.49
C VAL A 306 9.11 -49.60 4.86
N PRO A 307 10.05 -50.46 5.30
CA PRO A 307 10.31 -51.73 4.62
C PRO A 307 9.16 -52.75 4.68
N ASP A 308 8.34 -52.72 5.74
CA ASP A 308 7.32 -53.73 6.01
C ASP A 308 6.13 -53.17 6.82
N GLN A 309 5.06 -53.96 6.88
CA GLN A 309 3.80 -53.59 7.54
C GLN A 309 3.95 -53.45 9.07
N GLU A 310 4.80 -54.25 9.71
CA GLU A 310 4.97 -54.19 11.17
C GLU A 310 5.64 -52.87 11.57
N THR A 311 6.66 -52.46 10.82
CA THR A 311 7.29 -51.16 10.94
C THR A 311 6.31 -50.03 10.64
N ALA A 312 5.46 -50.18 9.62
CA ALA A 312 4.44 -49.20 9.28
C ALA A 312 3.44 -48.99 10.42
N ASP A 313 2.96 -50.08 11.03
CA ASP A 313 2.02 -50.02 12.15
C ASP A 313 2.64 -49.35 13.38
N ALA A 314 3.92 -49.60 13.64
CA ALA A 314 4.67 -48.94 14.71
C ALA A 314 4.83 -47.42 14.45
N VAL A 315 5.15 -47.04 13.22
CA VAL A 315 5.26 -45.63 12.80
C VAL A 315 3.90 -44.93 12.88
N VAL A 316 2.82 -45.58 12.41
CA VAL A 316 1.46 -45.05 12.54
C VAL A 316 1.11 -44.82 14.01
N ALA A 317 1.37 -45.79 14.88
CA ALA A 317 1.09 -45.64 16.31
C ALA A 317 1.89 -44.50 16.96
N ALA A 318 3.17 -44.35 16.60
CA ALA A 318 4.02 -43.26 17.08
C ALA A 318 3.49 -41.88 16.63
N LEU A 319 3.16 -41.72 15.35
CA LEU A 319 2.69 -40.45 14.79
C LEU A 319 1.25 -40.11 15.22
N GLN A 320 0.42 -41.11 15.52
CA GLN A 320 -0.89 -40.88 16.13
C GLN A 320 -0.78 -40.43 17.59
N ALA A 321 0.21 -40.94 18.34
CA ALA A 321 0.44 -40.55 19.72
C ALA A 321 1.12 -39.18 19.85
N ASP A 322 2.06 -38.87 18.96
CA ASP A 322 2.79 -37.60 18.92
C ASP A 322 3.06 -37.16 17.47
N PRO A 323 2.19 -36.34 16.87
CA PRO A 323 2.38 -35.83 15.51
C PRO A 323 3.65 -34.99 15.34
N ALA A 324 4.15 -34.34 16.41
CA ALA A 324 5.37 -33.54 16.35
C ALA A 324 6.64 -34.39 16.21
N SER A 325 6.54 -35.70 16.48
CA SER A 325 7.63 -36.66 16.31
C SER A 325 7.95 -36.99 14.84
N TYR A 326 7.19 -36.47 13.87
CA TYR A 326 7.35 -36.78 12.44
C TYR A 326 8.79 -36.75 11.95
N ALA A 327 9.51 -35.66 12.19
CA ALA A 327 10.89 -35.51 11.69
C ALA A 327 11.83 -36.57 12.27
N ALA A 328 11.66 -36.94 13.54
CA ALA A 328 12.46 -37.97 14.20
C ALA A 328 12.14 -39.37 13.65
N VAL A 329 10.85 -39.64 13.38
CA VAL A 329 10.39 -40.92 12.84
C VAL A 329 10.75 -41.07 11.36
N ALA A 330 10.77 -39.98 10.59
CA ALA A 330 11.13 -39.98 9.17
C ALA A 330 12.65 -40.08 8.92
N GLN A 331 13.47 -39.62 9.87
CA GLN A 331 14.93 -39.52 9.71
C GLN A 331 15.61 -40.83 9.23
N PRO A 332 15.27 -42.03 9.76
CA PRO A 332 15.90 -43.28 9.33
C PRO A 332 15.54 -43.69 7.90
N TYR A 333 14.53 -43.07 7.29
CA TYR A 333 13.91 -43.50 6.05
C TYR A 333 14.01 -42.46 4.92
N LEU A 334 14.80 -41.39 5.10
CA LEU A 334 14.92 -40.29 4.12
C LEU A 334 15.35 -40.75 2.72
N ASP A 335 16.15 -41.81 2.63
CA ASP A 335 16.63 -42.36 1.35
C ASP A 335 15.55 -43.16 0.57
N GLN A 336 14.34 -43.34 1.13
CA GLN A 336 13.34 -44.28 0.63
C GLN A 336 12.06 -43.62 0.08
N ALA A 337 12.13 -42.45 -0.57
CA ALA A 337 10.94 -41.70 -0.99
C ALA A 337 10.07 -41.25 0.21
N THR A 338 10.74 -40.74 1.24
CA THR A 338 10.16 -40.17 2.46
C THR A 338 10.34 -38.66 2.45
N LEU A 339 9.34 -37.90 2.90
CA LEU A 339 9.50 -36.46 3.13
C LEU A 339 10.18 -36.20 4.49
N PRO A 340 11.18 -35.30 4.56
CA PRO A 340 11.81 -34.93 5.82
C PRO A 340 10.85 -34.18 6.77
N GLN A 341 9.88 -33.46 6.21
CA GLN A 341 8.82 -32.75 6.93
C GLN A 341 7.53 -32.77 6.10
N PRO A 342 6.34 -32.69 6.73
CA PRO A 342 5.09 -32.55 6.00
C PRO A 342 5.12 -31.29 5.13
N LYS A 343 4.53 -31.37 3.94
CA LYS A 343 4.40 -30.27 2.99
C LYS A 343 2.94 -29.83 2.93
N THR A 344 2.68 -28.52 2.95
CA THR A 344 1.34 -27.99 2.68
C THR A 344 0.98 -28.17 1.21
N VAL A 345 -0.15 -28.81 0.94
CA VAL A 345 -0.65 -29.09 -0.42
C VAL A 345 -2.14 -28.73 -0.49
N ALA A 346 -2.55 -28.09 -1.58
CA ALA A 346 -3.96 -27.88 -1.87
C ALA A 346 -4.62 -29.21 -2.26
N VAL A 347 -5.82 -29.49 -1.74
CA VAL A 347 -6.56 -30.75 -2.02
C VAL A 347 -6.75 -30.96 -3.53
N GLU A 348 -6.93 -29.88 -4.29
CA GLU A 348 -7.09 -29.89 -5.75
C GLU A 348 -5.80 -30.30 -6.50
N GLU A 349 -4.63 -30.10 -5.90
CA GLU A 349 -3.33 -30.43 -6.49
C GLU A 349 -2.87 -31.87 -6.20
N LEU A 350 -3.57 -32.58 -5.30
CA LEU A 350 -3.21 -33.95 -4.91
C LEU A 350 -3.11 -34.91 -6.10
N THR A 351 -3.97 -34.75 -7.11
CA THR A 351 -3.95 -35.61 -8.31
C THR A 351 -2.73 -35.40 -9.21
N SER A 352 -2.02 -34.28 -9.04
CA SER A 352 -0.77 -33.99 -9.76
C SER A 352 0.46 -34.44 -8.97
N GLU A 353 0.38 -34.47 -7.64
CA GLU A 353 1.50 -34.83 -6.75
C GLU A 353 1.53 -36.33 -6.41
N LEU A 354 0.38 -37.00 -6.38
CA LEU A 354 0.24 -38.39 -5.91
C LEU A 354 -0.40 -39.31 -6.97
N PRO A 355 -0.11 -40.63 -6.91
CA PRO A 355 -0.86 -41.62 -7.67
C PRO A 355 -2.38 -41.52 -7.43
N PRO A 356 -3.24 -41.78 -8.43
CA PRO A 356 -4.68 -41.48 -8.37
C PRO A 356 -5.41 -42.11 -7.17
N ASP A 357 -5.11 -43.37 -6.86
CA ASP A 357 -5.76 -44.08 -5.74
C ASP A 357 -5.36 -43.50 -4.38
N LEU A 358 -4.10 -43.06 -4.27
CA LEU A 358 -3.59 -42.42 -3.06
C LEU A 358 -4.15 -41.01 -2.90
N ALA A 359 -4.20 -40.23 -3.98
CA ALA A 359 -4.80 -38.90 -4.00
C ALA A 359 -6.28 -38.96 -3.57
N ALA A 360 -7.05 -39.90 -4.11
CA ALA A 360 -8.45 -40.10 -3.75
C ALA A 360 -8.64 -40.49 -2.27
N ARG A 361 -7.75 -41.34 -1.74
CA ARG A 361 -7.77 -41.72 -0.32
C ARG A 361 -7.41 -40.54 0.59
N VAL A 362 -6.38 -39.78 0.26
CA VAL A 362 -5.97 -38.59 1.05
C VAL A 362 -7.08 -37.54 1.04
N ALA A 363 -7.68 -37.25 -0.12
CA ALA A 363 -8.75 -36.25 -0.26
C ALA A 363 -10.02 -36.58 0.55
N THR A 364 -10.26 -37.86 0.86
CA THR A 364 -11.40 -38.33 1.66
C THR A 364 -11.04 -38.63 3.12
N THR A 365 -9.75 -38.56 3.47
CA THR A 365 -9.27 -38.80 4.82
C THR A 365 -9.41 -37.53 5.67
N PRO A 366 -10.00 -37.60 6.88
CA PRO A 366 -10.07 -36.45 7.76
C PRO A 366 -8.67 -35.90 8.11
N PRO A 367 -8.49 -34.58 8.26
CA PRO A 367 -7.26 -34.03 8.83
C PRO A 367 -7.02 -34.55 10.25
N GLY A 368 -5.76 -34.76 10.61
CA GLY A 368 -5.33 -35.38 11.87
C GLY A 368 -5.24 -36.90 11.83
N THR A 369 -5.30 -37.52 10.64
CA THR A 369 -5.26 -38.99 10.50
C THR A 369 -3.92 -39.46 9.96
N VAL A 370 -3.45 -40.60 10.46
CA VAL A 370 -2.27 -41.30 9.95
C VAL A 370 -2.68 -42.72 9.55
N PHE A 371 -2.28 -43.16 8.36
CA PHE A 371 -2.59 -44.49 7.86
C PHE A 371 -1.43 -45.09 7.06
N ALA A 372 -1.34 -46.41 7.05
CA ALA A 372 -0.43 -47.15 6.19
C ALA A 372 -1.14 -47.63 4.92
N THR A 373 -0.42 -47.65 3.80
CA THR A 373 -0.90 -48.21 2.54
C THR A 373 0.25 -48.73 1.69
N PRO A 374 0.12 -49.90 1.06
CA PRO A 374 1.04 -50.32 0.02
C PRO A 374 0.84 -49.44 -1.23
N VAL A 375 1.93 -49.13 -1.93
CA VAL A 375 1.94 -48.39 -3.19
C VAL A 375 2.68 -49.24 -4.21
N GLU A 376 2.03 -49.63 -5.31
CA GLU A 376 2.59 -50.62 -6.26
C GLU A 376 3.95 -50.19 -6.86
N GLN A 377 4.18 -48.89 -6.97
CA GLN A 377 5.39 -48.31 -7.55
C GLN A 377 6.56 -48.18 -6.56
N LEU A 378 6.34 -48.45 -5.26
CA LEU A 378 7.34 -48.32 -4.21
C LEU A 378 7.57 -49.67 -3.50
N PRO A 379 8.84 -50.06 -3.26
CA PRO A 379 9.12 -51.18 -2.37
C PRO A 379 8.79 -50.79 -0.93
N GLY A 380 7.95 -51.58 -0.27
CA GLY A 380 7.58 -51.39 1.14
C GLY A 380 6.13 -50.93 1.34
N VAL A 381 5.90 -50.26 2.46
CA VAL A 381 4.61 -49.72 2.87
C VAL A 381 4.77 -48.22 3.11
N LEU A 382 3.89 -47.41 2.53
CA LEU A 382 3.89 -45.97 2.73
C LEU A 382 3.00 -45.60 3.91
N VAL A 383 3.57 -44.97 4.94
CA VAL A 383 2.81 -44.33 6.01
C VAL A 383 2.53 -42.90 5.60
N VAL A 384 1.26 -42.54 5.51
CA VAL A 384 0.79 -41.22 5.10
C VAL A 384 0.19 -40.49 6.30
N VAL A 385 0.62 -39.25 6.48
CA VAL A 385 0.12 -38.32 7.49
C VAL A 385 -0.69 -37.26 6.78
N VAL A 386 -1.95 -37.11 7.18
CA VAL A 386 -2.84 -36.06 6.71
C VAL A 386 -3.10 -35.15 7.90
N ALA A 387 -2.37 -34.04 8.01
CA ALA A 387 -2.52 -33.05 9.06
C ALA A 387 -3.34 -31.84 8.56
N PRO A 388 -4.04 -31.12 9.45
CA PRO A 388 -4.63 -29.83 9.07
C PRO A 388 -3.51 -28.88 8.65
N ALA A 389 -3.74 -28.09 7.59
CA ALA A 389 -2.78 -27.09 7.19
C ALA A 389 -2.54 -26.09 8.33
N THR A 390 -1.27 -25.74 8.53
CA THR A 390 -0.89 -24.71 9.49
C THR A 390 -1.38 -23.34 9.00
N VAL A 391 -2.42 -22.82 9.65
CA VAL A 391 -2.96 -21.48 9.37
C VAL A 391 -2.34 -20.49 10.35
N PRO A 392 -1.71 -19.39 9.88
CA PRO A 392 -1.22 -18.35 10.76
C PRO A 392 -2.36 -17.79 11.62
N PRO A 393 -2.18 -17.67 12.95
CA PRO A 393 -3.19 -17.08 13.81
C PRO A 393 -3.45 -15.63 13.42
N PHE A 394 -4.66 -15.13 13.73
CA PHE A 394 -5.07 -13.77 13.41
C PHE A 394 -4.04 -12.71 13.85
N GLU A 395 -3.46 -12.86 15.04
CA GLU A 395 -2.48 -11.90 15.58
C GLU A 395 -1.21 -11.79 14.72
N GLU A 396 -0.78 -12.88 14.07
CA GLU A 396 0.39 -12.86 13.17
C GLU A 396 0.11 -12.14 11.85
N VAL A 397 -1.12 -12.21 11.35
CA VAL A 397 -1.51 -11.60 10.07
C VAL A 397 -2.22 -10.26 10.23
N ARG A 398 -2.53 -9.83 11.46
CA ARG A 398 -3.30 -8.62 11.76
C ARG A 398 -2.75 -7.39 11.07
N ALA A 399 -1.45 -7.11 11.21
CA ALA A 399 -0.82 -5.94 10.60
C ALA A 399 -0.95 -5.95 9.06
N GLN A 400 -0.89 -7.14 8.45
CA GLN A 400 -1.06 -7.30 6.99
C GLN A 400 -2.51 -7.07 6.57
N LEU A 401 -3.48 -7.47 7.40
CA LEU A 401 -4.91 -7.20 7.19
C LEU A 401 -5.20 -5.70 7.30
N GLU A 402 -4.64 -5.03 8.30
CA GLU A 402 -4.76 -3.58 8.50
C GLU A 402 -4.19 -2.81 7.31
N ALA A 403 -2.98 -3.17 6.86
CA ALA A 403 -2.38 -2.58 5.66
C ALA A 403 -3.20 -2.84 4.39
N ALA A 404 -3.73 -4.05 4.22
CA ALA A 404 -4.57 -4.39 3.07
C ALA A 404 -5.89 -3.58 3.06
N ALA A 405 -6.54 -3.41 4.22
CA ALA A 405 -7.75 -2.59 4.36
C ALA A 405 -7.45 -1.11 4.09
N THR A 406 -6.33 -0.62 4.62
CA THR A 406 -5.80 0.74 4.40
C THR A 406 -5.60 1.02 2.91
N ASN A 407 -5.00 0.09 2.17
CA ASN A 407 -4.79 0.20 0.72
C ASN A 407 -6.11 0.12 -0.05
N ALA A 408 -6.99 -0.84 0.28
CA ALA A 408 -8.29 -0.99 -0.40
C ALA A 408 -9.18 0.26 -0.25
N ALA A 409 -9.19 0.88 0.94
CA ALA A 409 -9.90 2.13 1.16
C ALA A 409 -9.28 3.29 0.36
N ALA A 410 -7.95 3.38 0.28
CA ALA A 410 -7.29 4.38 -0.55
C ALA A 410 -7.60 4.19 -2.05
N ASP A 411 -7.63 2.95 -2.54
CA ASP A 411 -7.98 2.64 -3.94
C ASP A 411 -9.43 3.02 -4.26
N ALA A 412 -10.37 2.72 -3.36
CA ALA A 412 -11.78 3.14 -3.51
C ALA A 412 -11.91 4.67 -3.51
N GLY A 413 -11.18 5.35 -2.61
CA GLY A 413 -11.12 6.80 -2.57
C GLY A 413 -10.50 7.41 -3.83
N ALA A 414 -9.48 6.77 -4.40
CA ALA A 414 -8.84 7.21 -5.64
C ALA A 414 -9.80 7.15 -6.83
N ALA A 415 -10.67 6.14 -6.89
CA ALA A 415 -11.71 6.06 -7.92
C ALA A 415 -12.69 7.24 -7.82
N LEU A 416 -13.13 7.58 -6.60
CA LEU A 416 -14.00 8.74 -6.35
C LEU A 416 -13.30 10.08 -6.66
N LEU A 417 -12.02 10.21 -6.27
CA LEU A 417 -11.21 11.38 -6.61
C LEU A 417 -11.10 11.55 -8.13
N ALA A 418 -10.83 10.49 -8.88
CA ALA A 418 -10.72 10.56 -10.33
C ALA A 418 -12.04 11.03 -11.01
N GLU A 419 -13.19 10.61 -10.49
CA GLU A 419 -14.50 11.10 -10.95
C GLU A 419 -14.68 12.60 -10.65
N TYR A 420 -14.25 13.05 -9.47
CA TYR A 420 -14.29 14.46 -9.09
C TYR A 420 -13.32 15.32 -9.91
N GLU A 421 -12.07 14.88 -10.10
CA GLU A 421 -11.05 15.56 -10.90
C GLU A 421 -11.53 15.81 -12.33
N ALA A 422 -12.29 14.88 -12.92
CA ALA A 422 -12.89 15.06 -14.25
C ALA A 422 -13.90 16.23 -14.33
N THR A 423 -14.37 16.72 -13.18
CA THR A 423 -15.25 17.90 -13.07
C THR A 423 -14.53 19.17 -12.63
N LEU A 424 -13.28 19.04 -12.17
CA LEU A 424 -12.48 20.13 -11.64
C LEU A 424 -11.77 20.89 -12.77
N ASP A 425 -11.89 22.22 -12.76
CA ASP A 425 -11.21 23.08 -13.74
C ASP A 425 -9.76 23.33 -13.29
N ILE A 426 -8.80 22.62 -13.90
CA ILE A 426 -7.37 22.77 -13.62
C ILE A 426 -6.71 23.47 -14.82
N ASP A 427 -6.17 24.68 -14.59
CA ASP A 427 -5.50 25.48 -15.62
C ASP A 427 -4.09 25.86 -15.15
N VAL A 428 -3.06 25.39 -15.87
CA VAL A 428 -1.65 25.68 -15.56
C VAL A 428 -1.15 26.77 -16.50
N ASN A 429 -0.41 27.74 -15.95
CA ASN A 429 0.15 28.81 -16.75
C ASN A 429 1.07 28.23 -17.85
N PRO A 430 0.83 28.55 -19.14
CA PRO A 430 1.56 27.94 -20.27
C PRO A 430 3.08 28.09 -20.22
N ARG A 431 3.61 29.07 -19.46
CA ARG A 431 5.07 29.20 -19.26
C ARG A 431 5.67 27.99 -18.51
N TYR A 432 4.87 27.33 -17.68
CA TYR A 432 5.27 26.15 -16.92
C TYR A 432 4.89 24.86 -17.65
N GLY A 433 3.82 24.87 -18.44
CA GLY A 433 3.40 23.72 -19.24
C GLY A 433 1.89 23.58 -19.27
N SER A 434 1.42 22.34 -19.37
CA SER A 434 0.01 21.95 -19.27
C SER A 434 -0.15 20.88 -18.21
N PHE A 435 -1.33 20.80 -17.59
CA PHE A 435 -1.66 19.69 -16.69
C PHE A 435 -2.18 18.50 -17.52
N ASP A 436 -1.55 17.34 -17.37
CA ASP A 436 -1.94 16.09 -18.04
C ASP A 436 -1.59 14.89 -17.15
N GLU A 437 -2.44 13.85 -17.16
CA GLU A 437 -2.26 12.61 -16.37
C GLU A 437 -1.86 12.84 -14.89
N GLY A 438 -2.41 13.88 -14.26
CA GLY A 438 -2.15 14.20 -12.87
C GLY A 438 -0.81 14.91 -12.60
N GLY A 439 -0.17 15.47 -13.63
CA GLY A 439 1.08 16.23 -13.49
C GLY A 439 1.26 17.36 -14.50
N VAL A 440 2.23 18.26 -14.24
CA VAL A 440 2.56 19.37 -15.14
C VAL A 440 3.61 18.92 -16.15
N VAL A 441 3.20 18.80 -17.41
CA VAL A 441 4.04 18.37 -18.53
C VAL A 441 4.46 19.54 -19.41
N ARG A 442 5.58 19.39 -20.13
CA ARG A 442 6.01 20.37 -21.12
C ARG A 442 4.98 20.43 -22.25
N SER A 443 4.43 21.61 -22.53
CA SER A 443 3.53 21.77 -23.67
C SER A 443 4.29 21.60 -24.99
N GLU A 444 3.85 20.68 -25.85
CA GLU A 444 4.45 20.47 -27.18
C GLU A 444 4.20 21.64 -28.16
N GLY A 445 3.31 22.57 -27.80
CA GLY A 445 2.83 23.67 -28.66
C GLY A 445 3.45 25.05 -28.41
N GLY A 446 4.77 25.14 -28.20
CA GLY A 446 5.45 26.38 -27.80
C GLY A 446 6.52 26.91 -28.76
N VAL A 447 6.49 26.58 -30.06
CA VAL A 447 7.27 27.34 -31.04
C VAL A 447 6.34 28.37 -31.66
N VAL A 448 6.55 29.64 -31.31
CA VAL A 448 6.09 30.73 -32.14
C VAL A 448 6.70 30.49 -33.53
N GLN A 449 5.91 30.03 -34.50
CA GLN A 449 6.26 30.25 -35.90
C GLN A 449 6.27 31.77 -36.06
N LEU A 450 7.47 32.35 -36.01
CA LEU A 450 7.68 33.73 -36.41
C LEU A 450 7.22 33.79 -37.88
N LEU A 451 6.04 34.38 -38.06
CA LEU A 451 5.49 34.71 -39.35
C LEU A 451 6.55 35.46 -40.15
N GLY A 452 6.90 34.90 -41.31
CA GLY A 452 7.48 35.54 -42.49
C GLY A 452 8.44 36.71 -42.29
N THR A 453 9.73 36.46 -42.47
CA THR A 453 10.55 37.40 -43.24
C THR A 453 10.70 36.86 -44.65
N GLU A 454 9.78 37.26 -45.51
CA GLU A 454 10.05 37.38 -46.95
C GLU A 454 10.99 38.58 -47.15
N ASP A 455 12.21 38.30 -47.61
CA ASP A 455 12.76 38.86 -48.85
C ASP A 455 14.02 38.08 -49.27
#